data_AF-A0A9X6LF77-F1
#
_entry.id   AF-A0A9X6LF77-F1
#
_cell.length_a   1.000
_cell.length_b   1.000
_cell.length_c   1.000
_cell.angle_alpha   90.00
_cell.angle_beta   90.00
_cell.angle_gamma   90.00
#
_symmetry.space_group_name_H-M   'P 1'
#
loop_
_entity.id
_entity.type
_entity.pdbx_description
1 polymer ?
#
loop_
_entity_poly.entity_id
_entity_poly.type
_entity_poly.pdbx_seq_one_letter_code
_entity_poly.pdbx_strand_id
1 'polypeptide(L)'
;MFIYKETYERGNVEEADCRFIDQICSQLDCGESYDICLSMTDTYLQKILVMGNGKILDIEIGLHLDELEWKCDCKELTKEKAISEVEYELSCYNNFQQARLEKGWSFKKEAESFLELLQEKESA
;
A
#
# COMPACT_ATOMS: atom_id res chain seq x y z
N MET A 1 6.10 10.37 13.42
CA MET A 1 6.50 9.23 12.60
C MET A 1 5.94 7.98 13.25
N PHE A 2 4.82 7.50 12.71
CA PHE A 2 4.24 6.21 13.07
C PHE A 2 5.04 5.08 12.41
N ILE A 3 5.27 4.01 13.17
CA ILE A 3 5.92 2.78 12.71
C ILE A 3 5.14 1.62 13.31
N TYR A 4 4.83 0.63 12.48
CA TYR A 4 4.17 -0.60 12.91
C TYR A 4 4.90 -1.80 12.33
N LYS A 5 5.17 -2.80 13.18
CA LYS A 5 5.84 -4.05 12.80
C LYS A 5 5.23 -5.20 13.57
N GLU A 6 4.68 -6.17 12.87
CA GLU A 6 4.04 -7.36 13.46
C GLU A 6 4.21 -8.57 12.56
N THR A 7 4.00 -9.76 13.13
CA THR A 7 4.02 -11.03 12.39
C THR A 7 2.69 -11.80 12.46
N TYR A 8 2.46 -12.67 11.48
CA TYR A 8 1.28 -13.55 11.43
C TYR A 8 1.60 -14.92 10.80
N GLU A 9 1.43 -15.99 11.56
CA GLU A 9 1.85 -17.37 11.21
C GLU A 9 0.91 -18.13 10.23
N ARG A 10 -0.15 -17.50 9.69
CA ARG A 10 -1.20 -18.22 8.96
C ARG A 10 -1.73 -17.43 7.77
N GLY A 11 -2.50 -18.12 6.93
CA GLY A 11 -3.28 -17.50 5.85
C GLY A 11 -2.49 -17.18 4.59
N ASN A 12 -3.20 -16.65 3.60
CA ASN A 12 -2.62 -16.11 2.39
C ASN A 12 -2.34 -14.60 2.54
N VAL A 13 -1.81 -13.98 1.49
CA VAL A 13 -1.47 -12.54 1.50
C VAL A 13 -2.69 -11.65 1.78
N GLU A 14 -3.88 -12.04 1.32
CA GLU A 14 -5.13 -11.28 1.48
C GLU A 14 -5.61 -11.33 2.94
N GLU A 15 -5.51 -12.49 3.60
CA GLU A 15 -5.83 -12.64 5.01
C GLU A 15 -4.84 -11.88 5.90
N ALA A 16 -3.54 -11.96 5.57
CA ALA A 16 -2.50 -11.20 6.26
C ALA A 16 -2.72 -9.69 6.12
N ASP A 17 -3.03 -9.22 4.90
CA ASP A 17 -3.39 -7.84 4.61
C ASP A 17 -4.56 -7.36 5.45
N CYS A 18 -5.71 -8.04 5.38
CA CYS A 18 -6.90 -7.66 6.17
C CYS A 18 -6.57 -7.52 7.66
N ARG A 19 -5.84 -8.50 8.21
CA ARG A 19 -5.44 -8.50 9.62
C ARG A 19 -4.55 -7.31 9.98
N PHE A 20 -3.51 -7.05 9.20
CA PHE A 20 -2.58 -5.95 9.50
C PHE A 20 -3.22 -4.59 9.32
N ILE A 21 -4.06 -4.41 8.29
CA ILE A 21 -4.81 -3.17 8.08
C ILE A 21 -5.77 -2.91 9.23
N ASP A 22 -6.55 -3.90 9.66
CA ASP A 22 -7.46 -3.76 10.81
C ASP A 22 -6.70 -3.33 12.09
N GLN A 23 -5.51 -3.90 12.32
CA GLN A 23 -4.67 -3.54 13.46
C GLN A 23 -4.12 -2.11 13.37
N ILE A 24 -3.59 -1.70 12.21
CA ILE A 24 -3.08 -0.35 11.96
C ILE A 24 -4.21 0.68 12.12
N CYS A 25 -5.36 0.41 11.51
CA CYS A 25 -6.54 1.26 11.57
C CYS A 25 -7.06 1.43 13.00
N SER A 26 -7.14 0.32 13.75
CA SER A 26 -7.56 0.35 15.17
C SER A 26 -6.63 1.18 16.06
N GLN A 27 -5.34 1.27 15.74
CA GLN A 27 -4.37 2.08 16.51
C GLN A 27 -4.41 3.57 16.15
N LEU A 28 -4.92 3.92 14.96
CA LEU A 28 -4.83 5.27 14.41
C LEU A 28 -6.16 6.03 14.41
N ASP A 29 -7.25 5.42 14.90
CA ASP A 29 -8.62 5.98 14.97
C ASP A 29 -9.00 6.69 13.66
N CYS A 30 -9.00 5.91 12.59
CA CYS A 30 -9.14 6.41 11.23
C CYS A 30 -10.58 6.36 10.76
N GLY A 31 -11.06 7.50 10.23
CA GLY A 31 -12.27 7.56 9.41
C GLY A 31 -12.05 6.93 8.03
N GLU A 32 -12.62 7.52 6.97
CA GLU A 32 -12.44 7.02 5.61
C GLU A 32 -10.96 6.99 5.20
N SER A 33 -10.54 5.88 4.60
CA SER A 33 -9.20 5.67 4.07
C SER A 33 -9.26 5.27 2.59
N TYR A 34 -8.24 5.64 1.85
CA TYR A 34 -8.08 5.28 0.44
C TYR A 34 -6.71 4.66 0.21
N ASP A 35 -6.65 3.55 -0.52
CA ASP A 35 -5.40 2.84 -0.78
C ASP A 35 -5.12 2.61 -2.27
N ILE A 36 -3.87 2.33 -2.56
CA ILE A 36 -3.42 1.81 -3.85
C ILE A 36 -2.44 0.67 -3.65
N CYS A 37 -2.71 -0.45 -4.30
CA CYS A 37 -1.78 -1.57 -4.38
C CYS A 37 -0.68 -1.27 -5.41
N LEU A 38 0.57 -1.18 -4.94
CA LEU A 38 1.73 -0.96 -5.79
C LEU A 38 2.30 -2.27 -6.31
N SER A 39 2.30 -3.34 -5.53
CA SER A 39 2.82 -4.63 -5.96
C SER A 39 2.14 -5.75 -5.20
N MET A 40 1.82 -6.84 -5.88
CA MET A 40 1.18 -8.00 -5.28
C MET A 40 1.65 -9.29 -5.95
N THR A 41 2.02 -10.25 -5.11
CA THR A 41 2.35 -11.63 -5.45
C THR A 41 1.80 -12.54 -4.35
N ASP A 42 1.92 -13.86 -4.53
CA ASP A 42 1.49 -14.84 -3.51
C ASP A 42 2.26 -14.74 -2.19
N THR A 43 3.42 -14.07 -2.17
CA THR A 43 4.31 -13.98 -1.00
C THR A 43 4.70 -12.55 -0.61
N TYR A 44 4.13 -11.54 -1.29
CA TYR A 44 4.49 -10.14 -1.07
C TYR A 44 3.35 -9.22 -1.49
N LEU A 45 3.12 -8.17 -0.71
CA LEU A 45 2.21 -7.08 -1.00
C LEU A 45 2.86 -5.76 -0.59
N GLN A 46 2.75 -4.75 -1.45
CA GLN A 46 3.05 -3.37 -1.12
C GLN A 46 1.87 -2.49 -1.48
N LYS A 47 1.46 -1.64 -0.57
CA LYS A 47 0.43 -0.63 -0.82
C LYS A 47 0.71 0.67 -0.08
N ILE A 48 0.13 1.74 -0.60
CA ILE A 48 0.08 3.03 0.10
C ILE A 48 -1.35 3.26 0.58
N LEU A 49 -1.49 3.63 1.85
CA LEU A 49 -2.76 3.95 2.50
C LEU A 49 -2.77 5.43 2.90
N VAL A 50 -3.78 6.18 2.43
CA VAL A 50 -4.07 7.55 2.86
C VAL A 50 -5.20 7.52 3.88
N MET A 51 -4.89 7.92 5.09
CA MET A 51 -5.82 7.94 6.21
C MET A 51 -6.69 9.21 6.20
N GLY A 52 -7.88 9.13 6.81
CA GLY A 52 -8.77 10.28 6.97
C GLY A 52 -8.14 11.46 7.73
N ASN A 53 -7.20 11.18 8.64
CA ASN A 53 -6.42 12.19 9.36
C ASN A 53 -5.26 12.79 8.54
N GLY A 54 -5.12 12.42 7.26
CA GLY A 54 -4.10 12.93 6.34
C GLY A 54 -2.75 12.20 6.40
N LYS A 55 -2.56 11.25 7.32
CA LYS A 55 -1.34 10.42 7.32
C LYS A 55 -1.30 9.53 6.09
N ILE A 56 -0.11 9.37 5.53
CA ILE A 56 0.16 8.49 4.41
C ILE A 56 1.09 7.39 4.91
N LEU A 57 0.68 6.14 4.73
CA LEU A 57 1.41 4.96 5.20
C LEU A 57 1.83 4.12 3.99
N ASP A 58 3.07 3.67 3.99
CA ASP A 58 3.55 2.61 3.11
C ASP A 58 3.60 1.31 3.90
N ILE A 59 2.91 0.31 3.37
CA ILE A 59 2.66 -0.97 4.02
C ILE A 59 3.25 -2.05 3.14
N GLU A 60 4.31 -2.69 3.65
CA GLU A 60 4.96 -3.83 3.01
C GLU A 60 4.65 -5.08 3.84
N ILE A 61 4.06 -6.09 3.20
CA ILE A 61 3.74 -7.37 3.81
C ILE A 61 4.46 -8.45 3.02
N GLY A 62 5.37 -9.18 3.67
CA GLY A 62 6.16 -10.23 3.03
C GLY A 62 6.10 -11.55 3.80
N LEU A 63 6.02 -12.67 3.09
CA LEU A 63 6.10 -14.00 3.68
C LEU A 63 7.56 -14.36 3.97
N HIS A 64 7.89 -14.57 5.23
CA HIS A 64 9.18 -15.08 5.66
C HIS A 64 9.20 -16.61 5.53
N LEU A 65 9.70 -17.12 4.40
CA LEU A 65 9.61 -18.53 4.02
C LEU A 65 10.23 -19.50 5.03
N ASP A 66 11.29 -19.10 5.73
CA ASP A 66 11.95 -19.97 6.71
C ASP A 66 11.13 -20.15 8.00
N GLU A 67 10.36 -19.13 8.37
CA GLU A 67 9.53 -19.12 9.58
C GLU A 67 8.06 -19.44 9.26
N LEU A 68 7.68 -19.40 7.98
CA LEU A 68 6.31 -19.50 7.49
C LEU A 68 5.38 -18.44 8.12
N GLU A 69 5.92 -17.23 8.32
CA GLU A 69 5.20 -16.10 8.93
C GLU A 69 5.16 -14.90 7.98
N TRP A 70 4.00 -14.25 7.91
CA TRP A 70 3.86 -12.95 7.28
C TRP A 70 4.44 -11.88 8.18
N LYS A 71 5.24 -10.97 7.64
CA LYS A 71 5.82 -9.82 8.33
C LYS A 71 5.28 -8.55 7.69
N CYS A 72 4.74 -7.66 8.51
CA CYS A 72 4.31 -6.34 8.08
C CYS A 72 5.32 -5.29 8.54
N ASP A 73 5.80 -4.44 7.62
CA ASP A 73 6.52 -3.21 7.92
C ASP A 73 5.69 -2.04 7.39
N CYS A 74 5.16 -1.25 8.32
CA CYS A 74 4.37 -0.06 8.01
C CYS A 74 5.10 1.18 8.50
N LYS A 75 5.32 2.12 7.58
CA LYS A 75 6.03 3.37 7.84
C LYS A 75 5.24 4.57 7.29
N GLU A 76 5.28 5.67 8.03
CA GLU A 76 4.72 6.94 7.55
C GLU A 76 5.58 7.52 6.41
N LEU A 77 4.94 7.87 5.29
CA LEU A 77 5.55 8.55 4.16
C LEU A 77 5.23 10.04 4.15
N THR A 78 6.14 10.82 3.58
CA THR A 78 5.77 12.17 3.12
C THR A 78 4.94 12.07 1.85
N LYS A 79 4.15 13.10 1.57
CA LYS A 79 3.33 13.19 0.36
C LYS A 79 4.18 13.09 -0.91
N GLU A 80 5.31 13.80 -0.95
CA GLU A 80 6.21 13.81 -2.11
C GLU A 80 6.76 12.42 -2.40
N LYS A 81 7.08 11.67 -1.34
CA LYS A 81 7.54 10.29 -1.48
C LYS A 81 6.42 9.39 -1.99
N ALA A 82 5.21 9.49 -1.44
CA ALA A 82 4.07 8.72 -1.91
C ALA A 82 3.74 8.97 -3.39
N ILE A 83 3.78 10.24 -3.84
CA ILE A 83 3.63 10.61 -5.25
C ILE A 83 4.72 9.94 -6.09
N SER A 84 5.99 10.07 -5.68
CA SER A 84 7.12 9.51 -6.42
C SER A 84 7.04 7.99 -6.59
N GLU A 85 6.60 7.25 -5.56
CA GLU A 85 6.45 5.78 -5.64
C GLU A 85 5.32 5.40 -6.61
N VAL A 86 4.17 6.09 -6.56
CA VAL A 86 3.04 5.82 -7.47
C VAL A 86 3.40 6.18 -8.92
N GLU A 87 4.07 7.31 -9.15
CA GLU A 87 4.52 7.72 -10.47
C GLU A 87 5.54 6.75 -11.07
N TYR A 88 6.45 6.22 -10.22
CA TYR A 88 7.39 5.19 -10.63
C TYR A 88 6.65 3.93 -11.11
N GLU A 89 5.71 3.43 -10.32
CA GLU A 89 4.93 2.24 -10.68
C GLU A 89 4.04 2.44 -11.92
N LEU A 90 3.47 3.64 -12.07
CA LEU A 90 2.72 4.02 -13.27
C LEU A 90 3.62 4.10 -14.51
N SER A 91 4.86 4.59 -14.36
CA SER A 91 5.86 4.56 -15.43
C SER A 91 6.22 3.12 -15.83
N CYS A 92 6.44 2.24 -14.86
CA CYS A 92 6.68 0.82 -15.10
C CYS A 92 5.51 0.18 -15.86
N TYR A 93 4.27 0.44 -15.43
CA TYR A 93 3.06 -0.02 -16.11
C TYR A 93 2.99 0.44 -17.58
N ASN A 94 3.27 1.71 -17.85
CA ASN A 94 3.22 2.24 -19.21
C ASN A 94 4.30 1.64 -20.11
N ASN A 95 5.51 1.45 -19.58
CA ASN A 95 6.68 1.05 -20.36
C ASN A 95 6.85 -0.47 -20.52
N PHE A 96 6.35 -1.28 -19.57
CA PHE A 96 6.57 -2.74 -19.57
C PHE A 96 5.26 -3.51 -19.70
N GLN A 97 5.17 -4.39 -20.70
CA GLN A 97 4.00 -5.26 -20.90
C GLN A 97 3.76 -6.18 -19.70
N GLN A 98 4.83 -6.71 -19.09
CA GLN A 98 4.75 -7.60 -17.94
C GLN A 98 4.07 -6.92 -16.75
N ALA A 99 4.45 -5.68 -16.43
CA ALA A 99 3.83 -4.89 -15.37
C ALA A 99 2.32 -4.68 -15.58
N ARG A 100 1.86 -4.58 -16.84
CA ARG A 100 0.41 -4.47 -17.13
C ARG A 100 -0.34 -5.78 -16.90
N LEU A 101 0.30 -6.91 -17.19
CA LEU A 101 -0.28 -8.23 -16.93
C LEU A 101 -0.40 -8.48 -15.43
N GLU A 102 0.62 -8.09 -14.66
CA GLU A 102 0.67 -8.27 -13.21
C GLU A 102 -0.32 -7.37 -12.48
N LYS A 103 -0.37 -6.08 -12.81
CA LYS A 103 -1.20 -5.09 -12.10
C LYS A 103 -2.65 -5.04 -12.58
N GLY A 104 -2.91 -5.56 -13.77
CA GLY A 104 -4.22 -5.47 -14.40
C GLY A 104 -4.54 -4.09 -14.97
N TRP A 105 -5.70 -4.02 -15.60
CA TRP A 105 -6.10 -2.97 -16.55
C TRP A 105 -6.71 -1.75 -15.83
N SER A 106 -7.16 -1.91 -14.58
CA SER A 106 -7.66 -0.82 -13.75
C SER A 106 -6.55 -0.02 -13.06
N PHE A 107 -5.36 -0.61 -12.87
CA PHE A 107 -4.26 0.00 -12.11
C PHE A 107 -3.93 1.42 -12.57
N LYS A 108 -3.86 1.67 -13.88
CA LYS A 108 -3.55 3.01 -14.40
C LYS A 108 -4.55 4.05 -13.91
N LYS A 109 -5.85 3.74 -13.98
CA LYS A 109 -6.92 4.66 -13.56
C LYS A 109 -6.90 4.86 -12.05
N GLU A 110 -6.65 3.79 -11.30
CA GLU A 110 -6.52 3.84 -9.84
C GLU A 110 -5.33 4.71 -9.42
N ALA A 111 -4.17 4.53 -10.06
CA ALA A 111 -2.98 5.35 -9.85
C ALA A 111 -3.22 6.84 -10.17
N GLU A 112 -3.83 7.14 -11.31
CA GLU A 112 -4.18 8.52 -11.68
C GLU A 112 -5.14 9.15 -10.64
N SER A 113 -6.18 8.42 -10.23
CA SER A 113 -7.14 8.90 -9.22
C SER A 113 -6.49 9.09 -7.85
N PHE A 114 -5.59 8.19 -7.45
CA PHE A 114 -4.84 8.27 -6.20
C PHE A 114 -3.92 9.50 -6.18
N LEU A 115 -3.24 9.79 -7.30
CA LEU A 115 -2.40 10.98 -7.44
C LEU A 115 -3.21 12.28 -7.37
N GLU A 116 -4.37 12.33 -8.02
CA GLU A 116 -5.30 13.46 -7.93
C GLU A 116 -5.74 13.71 -6.48
N LEU A 117 -6.15 12.65 -5.75
CA LEU A 117 -6.52 12.75 -4.34
C LEU A 117 -5.39 13.28 -3.44
N LEU A 118 -4.16 12.86 -3.70
CA LEU A 118 -3.00 13.40 -2.99
C LEU A 118 -2.84 14.90 -3.29
N GLN A 119 -2.99 15.31 -4.55
CA GLN A 119 -2.85 16.70 -4.97
C GLN A 119 -3.95 17.62 -4.42
N GLU A 120 -5.23 17.22 -4.46
CA GLU A 120 -6.36 18.06 -4.03
C GLU A 120 -6.29 18.46 -2.55
N LYS A 121 -5.70 17.61 -1.69
CA LYS A 121 -5.48 17.92 -0.26
C LYS A 121 -4.45 19.05 -0.01
N GLU A 122 -3.90 19.71 -1.04
CA GLU A 122 -3.12 20.97 -0.91
C GLU A 122 -3.98 22.23 -0.79
N SER A 123 -5.25 22.18 -1.23
CA SER A 123 -6.06 23.39 -1.43
C SER A 123 -7.08 23.68 -0.32
N ALA A 124 -7.01 22.96 0.81
CA ALA A 124 -7.93 23.08 1.95
C ALA A 124 -7.26 23.63 3.20
#